data_AF-A0A2T9XCH4-F1
#
_entry.id   AF-A0A2T9XCH4-F1
#
_cell.length_a   1.000
_cell.length_b   1.000
_cell.length_c   1.000
_cell.angle_alpha   90.00
_cell.angle_beta   90.00
_cell.angle_gamma   90.00
#
_symmetry.space_group_name_H-M   'P 1'
#
loop_
_entity.id
_entity.type
_entity.pdbx_description
1 polymer ?
#
loop_
_entity_poly.entity_id
_entity_poly.type
_entity_poly.pdbx_seq_one_letter_code
_entity_poly.pdbx_strand_id
1 'polypeptide(L)'
;MILQKLAERIIPYIDDFEIIDYCSCLRASYVIVKDKKENKFIGVSHIPYENLHNQGVIIKPEINKLQKLVSDINIINRSFGLALINAISQKYIEPKKEYPEIKEPICIIGNMQPLVKEFYGKKFYVFEKSTELRGNAMSESEEELLVPECKTLFITGVTLLNFTIERIVEISNGTNILIGPSAGFIPELVKDLGINYVQSMKFHDVEK
;
A
#
# COMPACT_ATOMS: atom_id res chain seq x y z
N MET A 1 13.83 -3.72 -2.14
CA MET A 1 12.36 -3.74 -2.34
C MET A 1 11.79 -2.35 -2.12
N ILE A 2 10.70 -1.98 -2.79
CA ILE A 2 10.07 -0.65 -2.65
C ILE A 2 9.68 -0.40 -1.18
N LEU A 3 9.11 -1.39 -0.49
CA LEU A 3 8.75 -1.26 0.92
C LEU A 3 9.96 -0.97 1.84
N GLN A 4 11.13 -1.55 1.55
CA GLN A 4 12.36 -1.24 2.28
C GLN A 4 12.83 0.20 2.00
N LYS A 5 12.77 0.65 0.74
CA LYS A 5 13.09 2.04 0.37
C LYS A 5 12.15 3.03 1.07
N LEU A 6 10.87 2.69 1.25
CA LEU A 6 9.95 3.48 2.06
C LEU A 6 10.42 3.58 3.51
N ALA A 7 10.81 2.44 4.12
CA ALA A 7 11.34 2.41 5.47
C ALA A 7 12.65 3.19 5.65
N GLU A 8 13.49 3.26 4.62
CA GLU A 8 14.70 4.10 4.62
C GLU A 8 14.35 5.58 4.52
N ARG A 9 13.45 5.92 3.59
CA ARG A 9 13.08 7.31 3.28
C ARG A 9 12.19 7.95 4.33
N ILE A 10 11.50 7.17 5.17
CA ILE A 10 10.72 7.70 6.28
C ILE A 10 11.60 8.09 7.48
N ILE A 11 12.85 7.61 7.57
CA ILE A 11 13.73 7.85 8.73
C ILE A 11 13.84 9.35 9.10
N PRO A 12 14.02 10.29 8.16
CA PRO A 12 14.09 11.72 8.47
C PRO A 12 12.79 12.30 9.05
N TYR A 13 11.67 11.60 8.92
CA TYR A 13 10.36 12.00 9.42
C TYR A 13 10.03 11.40 10.79
N ILE A 14 10.86 10.48 11.29
CA ILE A 14 10.71 9.90 12.62
C ILE A 14 11.08 10.96 13.65
N ASP A 15 10.06 11.60 14.21
CA ASP A 15 10.18 12.79 15.04
C ASP A 15 9.75 12.45 16.48
N ASP A 16 10.67 11.83 17.25
CA ASP A 16 10.47 11.21 18.58
C ASP A 16 9.06 10.67 18.80
N PHE A 17 8.56 9.92 17.82
CA PHE A 17 7.26 9.27 17.92
C PHE A 17 7.32 8.17 18.98
N GLU A 18 6.22 8.00 19.69
CA GLU A 18 5.98 6.85 20.56
C GLU A 18 4.86 5.99 19.97
N ILE A 19 5.06 4.68 19.89
CA ILE A 19 3.98 3.76 19.52
C ILE A 19 3.13 3.53 20.77
N ILE A 20 1.86 3.95 20.73
CA ILE A 20 0.95 3.85 21.87
C ILE A 20 0.00 2.65 21.78
N ASP A 21 -0.30 2.18 20.57
CA ASP A 21 -1.13 0.99 20.35
C ASP A 21 -0.85 0.37 18.98
N TYR A 22 -1.14 -0.91 18.83
CA TYR A 22 -1.10 -1.64 17.56
C TYR A 22 -1.92 -2.91 17.65
N CYS A 23 -2.51 -3.32 16.53
CA CYS A 23 -3.21 -4.60 16.44
C CYS A 23 -3.16 -5.16 15.03
N SER A 24 -3.07 -6.49 14.92
CA SER A 24 -3.34 -7.22 13.68
C SER A 24 -4.78 -7.72 13.78
N CYS A 25 -5.71 -7.03 13.12
CA CYS A 25 -7.12 -7.43 13.09
C CYS A 25 -7.34 -8.49 12.01
N LEU A 26 -8.61 -8.75 11.69
CA LEU A 26 -8.97 -9.63 10.57
C LEU A 26 -8.40 -9.03 9.27
N ARG A 27 -8.93 -7.90 8.79
CA ARG A 27 -8.61 -7.38 7.43
C ARG A 27 -7.42 -6.44 7.33
N ALA A 28 -6.94 -5.94 8.46
CA ALA A 28 -5.89 -4.94 8.47
C ALA A 28 -5.13 -4.95 9.79
N SER A 29 -3.87 -4.59 9.73
CA SER A 29 -3.11 -4.15 10.88
C SER A 29 -3.22 -2.63 11.02
N TYR A 30 -3.22 -2.14 12.26
CA TYR A 30 -3.01 -0.73 12.52
C TYR A 30 -1.85 -0.52 13.50
N VAL A 31 -1.25 0.66 13.42
CA VAL A 31 -0.30 1.18 14.40
C VAL A 31 -0.71 2.62 14.72
N ILE A 32 -0.78 2.95 16.00
CA ILE A 32 -1.03 4.30 16.48
C ILE A 32 0.26 4.85 17.07
N VAL A 33 0.68 6.00 16.55
CA VAL A 33 1.84 6.75 17.06
C VAL A 33 1.39 8.07 17.65
N LYS A 34 2.18 8.58 18.58
CA LYS A 34 1.99 9.87 19.24
C LYS A 34 3.25 10.71 19.09
N ASP A 35 3.11 11.98 18.73
CA ASP A 35 4.24 12.92 18.67
C ASP A 35 4.52 13.59 20.04
N LYS A 36 5.59 14.38 20.15
CA LYS A 36 5.93 15.15 21.37
C LYS A 36 4.85 16.10 21.87
N LYS A 37 3.91 16.49 21.01
CA LYS A 37 2.80 17.39 21.34
C LYS A 37 1.55 16.61 21.73
N GLU A 38 1.67 15.29 21.93
CA GLU A 38 0.60 14.36 22.26
C GLU A 38 -0.45 14.21 21.13
N ASN A 39 -0.14 14.65 19.90
CA ASN A 39 -1.02 14.39 18.76
C ASN A 39 -0.91 12.92 18.36
N LYS A 40 -2.06 12.27 18.18
CA LYS A 40 -2.14 10.86 17.76
C LYS A 40 -2.32 10.75 16.25
N PHE A 41 -1.68 9.74 15.68
CA PHE A 41 -1.77 9.41 14.26
C PHE A 41 -1.93 7.91 14.08
N ILE A 42 -2.83 7.50 13.21
CA ILE A 42 -3.07 6.08 12.91
C ILE A 42 -2.61 5.77 11.49
N GLY A 43 -1.88 4.67 11.35
CA GLY A 43 -1.56 4.08 10.07
C GLY A 43 -2.19 2.70 9.99
N VAL A 44 -2.71 2.39 8.80
CA VAL A 44 -3.34 1.10 8.52
C VAL A 44 -2.63 0.42 7.37
N SER A 45 -2.68 -0.90 7.37
CA SER A 45 -2.14 -1.74 6.32
C SER A 45 -2.99 -2.98 6.19
N HIS A 46 -3.41 -3.34 4.99
CA HIS A 46 -4.19 -4.55 4.74
C HIS A 46 -3.42 -5.82 5.15
N ILE A 47 -4.14 -6.90 5.43
CA ILE A 47 -3.56 -8.24 5.61
C ILE A 47 -4.04 -9.11 4.45
N PRO A 48 -3.18 -9.42 3.45
CA PRO A 48 -3.53 -10.33 2.37
C PRO A 48 -3.49 -11.77 2.89
N TYR A 49 -4.65 -12.34 3.18
CA TYR A 49 -4.78 -13.64 3.85
C TYR A 49 -4.21 -14.79 3.04
N GLU A 50 -4.30 -14.70 1.71
CA GLU A 50 -3.74 -15.67 0.77
C GLU A 50 -2.22 -15.78 0.86
N ASN A 51 -1.56 -14.84 1.54
CA ASN A 51 -0.14 -14.83 1.80
C ASN A 51 0.22 -15.20 3.25
N LEU A 52 -0.74 -15.49 4.12
CA LEU A 52 -0.46 -15.95 5.48
C LEU A 52 0.14 -17.36 5.47
N HIS A 53 1.14 -17.55 6.32
CA HIS A 53 1.82 -18.82 6.49
C HIS A 53 2.43 -18.93 7.90
N ASN A 54 2.79 -20.13 8.32
CA ASN A 54 3.33 -20.40 9.66
C ASN A 54 4.86 -20.22 9.77
N GLN A 55 5.49 -19.51 8.83
CA GLN A 55 6.93 -19.21 8.88
C GLN A 55 7.23 -17.88 9.59
N GLY A 56 8.33 -17.84 10.33
CA GLY A 56 8.79 -16.69 11.10
C GLY A 56 8.07 -16.53 12.45
N VAL A 57 8.43 -15.48 13.18
CA VAL A 57 7.80 -15.10 14.45
C VAL A 57 7.23 -13.69 14.34
N ILE A 58 6.10 -13.44 14.99
CA ILE A 58 5.52 -12.10 15.02
C ILE A 58 6.39 -11.20 15.89
N ILE A 59 6.76 -10.04 15.36
CA ILE A 59 7.62 -9.06 16.01
C ILE A 59 6.73 -7.91 16.48
N LYS A 60 6.84 -7.55 17.76
CA LYS A 60 6.23 -6.33 18.30
C LYS A 60 6.69 -5.11 17.49
N PRO A 61 5.77 -4.26 16.99
CA PRO A 61 6.13 -3.04 16.30
C PRO A 61 6.93 -2.10 17.21
N GLU A 62 8.14 -1.76 16.78
CA GLU A 62 9.00 -0.77 17.41
C GLU A 62 9.70 0.03 16.31
N ILE A 63 9.90 1.33 16.55
CA ILE A 63 10.49 2.23 15.54
C ILE A 63 11.90 1.79 15.13
N ASN A 64 12.73 1.40 16.11
CA ASN A 64 14.08 0.87 15.86
C ASN A 64 14.09 -0.49 15.12
N LYS A 65 12.95 -1.19 15.06
CA LYS A 65 12.79 -2.46 14.34
C LYS A 65 12.15 -2.28 12.96
N LEU A 66 11.87 -1.05 12.52
CA LEU A 66 11.16 -0.78 11.27
C LEU A 66 11.77 -1.52 10.07
N GLN A 67 13.10 -1.46 9.89
CA GLN A 67 13.80 -2.14 8.80
C GLN A 67 13.64 -3.67 8.85
N LYS A 68 13.66 -4.24 10.07
CA LYS A 68 13.41 -5.66 10.28
C LYS A 68 11.97 -6.01 9.91
N LEU A 69 10.98 -5.22 10.34
CA LEU A 69 9.56 -5.45 10.08
C LEU A 69 9.25 -5.50 8.58
N VAL A 70 9.74 -4.52 7.81
CA VAL A 70 9.42 -4.43 6.37
C VAL A 70 10.14 -5.46 5.49
N SER A 71 11.22 -6.06 5.99
CA SER A 71 12.01 -7.05 5.26
C SER A 71 11.70 -8.49 5.68
N ASP A 72 10.93 -8.69 6.75
CA ASP A 72 10.64 -9.98 7.33
C ASP A 72 9.82 -10.86 6.39
N ILE A 73 9.99 -12.20 6.46
CA ILE A 73 9.23 -13.15 5.66
C ILE A 73 7.77 -13.27 6.13
N ASN A 74 7.49 -13.03 7.41
CA ASN A 74 6.15 -13.06 7.95
C ASN A 74 5.39 -11.78 7.55
N ILE A 75 4.27 -11.96 6.86
CA ILE A 75 3.53 -10.84 6.30
C ILE A 75 2.86 -9.95 7.35
N ILE A 76 2.57 -10.47 8.55
CA ILE A 76 2.05 -9.67 9.66
C ILE A 76 3.10 -8.64 10.08
N ASN A 77 4.38 -9.03 10.13
CA ASN A 77 5.48 -8.11 10.43
C ASN A 77 5.60 -7.01 9.37
N ARG A 78 5.52 -7.37 8.09
CA ARG A 78 5.53 -6.37 7.00
C ARG A 78 4.30 -5.46 7.06
N SER A 79 3.14 -6.02 7.39
CA SER A 79 1.88 -5.27 7.56
C SER A 79 2.03 -4.24 8.69
N PHE A 80 2.61 -4.62 9.83
CA PHE A 80 2.95 -3.67 10.90
C PHE A 80 3.99 -2.63 10.48
N GLY A 81 5.04 -3.03 9.75
CA GLY A 81 6.05 -2.10 9.25
C GLY A 81 5.43 -1.02 8.34
N LEU A 82 4.57 -1.43 7.40
CA LEU A 82 3.86 -0.50 6.52
C LEU A 82 2.84 0.36 7.29
N ALA A 83 2.09 -0.22 8.23
CA ALA A 83 1.18 0.53 9.09
C ALA A 83 1.93 1.60 9.91
N LEU A 84 3.13 1.28 10.43
CA LEU A 84 3.96 2.26 11.14
C LEU A 84 4.44 3.40 10.20
N ILE A 85 4.88 3.08 8.99
CA ILE A 85 5.24 4.09 7.97
C ILE A 85 4.05 5.01 7.68
N ASN A 86 2.86 4.42 7.48
CA ASN A 86 1.62 5.17 7.24
C ASN A 86 1.27 6.05 8.44
N ALA A 87 1.42 5.56 9.67
CA ALA A 87 1.10 6.30 10.89
C ALA A 87 1.98 7.55 11.04
N ILE A 88 3.29 7.39 10.87
CA ILE A 88 4.25 8.51 10.89
C ILE A 88 3.92 9.51 9.78
N SER A 89 3.57 9.00 8.59
CA SER A 89 3.27 9.82 7.42
C SER A 89 2.03 10.72 7.60
N GLN A 90 1.02 10.31 8.37
CA GLN A 90 -0.21 11.09 8.55
C GLN A 90 0.03 12.51 9.07
N LYS A 91 1.10 12.73 9.85
CA LYS A 91 1.52 14.06 10.32
C LYS A 91 1.92 15.00 9.18
N TYR A 92 2.55 14.45 8.15
CA TYR A 92 3.21 15.22 7.08
C TYR A 92 2.45 15.19 5.74
N ILE A 93 1.44 14.33 5.61
CA ILE A 93 0.63 14.29 4.39
C ILE A 93 -0.21 15.57 4.27
N GLU A 94 0.01 16.29 3.18
CA GLU A 94 -0.85 17.37 2.71
C GLU A 94 -1.64 16.89 1.48
N PRO A 95 -2.96 16.68 1.60
CA PRO A 95 -3.76 16.20 0.47
C PRO A 95 -3.73 17.19 -0.69
N LYS A 96 -3.19 16.76 -1.83
CA LYS A 96 -3.22 17.50 -3.09
C LYS A 96 -4.36 16.98 -3.95
N LYS A 97 -5.12 17.89 -4.57
CA LYS A 97 -6.15 17.55 -5.56
C LYS A 97 -5.55 17.56 -6.97
N GLU A 98 -4.57 16.68 -7.18
CA GLU A 98 -4.02 16.45 -8.51
C GLU A 98 -4.63 15.17 -9.08
N TYR A 99 -5.19 15.26 -10.29
CA TYR A 99 -5.85 14.14 -10.95
C TYR A 99 -5.02 13.73 -12.17
N PRO A 100 -4.56 12.48 -12.25
CA PRO A 100 -3.85 12.00 -13.43
C PRO A 100 -4.76 11.97 -14.65
N GLU A 101 -4.18 12.21 -15.83
CA GLU A 101 -4.84 11.91 -17.10
C GLU A 101 -4.98 10.38 -17.25
N ILE A 102 -6.21 9.89 -17.39
CA ILE A 102 -6.48 8.45 -17.52
C ILE A 102 -6.56 8.05 -19.00
N LYS A 103 -5.63 7.19 -19.43
CA LYS A 103 -5.51 6.68 -20.81
C LYS A 103 -5.79 5.17 -20.89
N GLU A 104 -6.46 4.75 -21.96
CA GLU A 104 -6.77 3.35 -22.26
C GLU A 104 -5.68 2.67 -23.12
N PRO A 105 -5.44 1.35 -22.94
CA PRO A 105 -6.12 0.43 -22.01
C PRO A 105 -5.76 0.67 -20.53
N ILE A 106 -6.70 0.39 -19.62
CA ILE A 106 -6.53 0.54 -18.17
C ILE A 106 -6.31 -0.83 -17.53
N CYS A 107 -5.36 -0.95 -16.63
CA CYS A 107 -5.18 -2.13 -15.80
C CYS A 107 -5.51 -1.81 -14.33
N ILE A 108 -6.21 -2.71 -13.66
CA ILE A 108 -6.57 -2.57 -12.24
C ILE A 108 -6.05 -3.82 -11.52
N ILE A 109 -5.01 -3.64 -10.71
CA ILE A 109 -4.41 -4.69 -9.88
C ILE A 109 -5.10 -4.69 -8.52
N GLY A 110 -5.84 -5.75 -8.23
CA GLY A 110 -6.77 -5.87 -7.12
C GLY A 110 -8.20 -5.52 -7.54
N ASN A 111 -9.17 -6.37 -7.22
CA ASN A 111 -10.56 -6.22 -7.63
C ASN A 111 -11.32 -5.16 -6.80
N MET A 112 -11.00 -3.89 -7.03
CA MET A 112 -11.62 -2.74 -6.37
C MET A 112 -12.96 -2.38 -7.05
N GLN A 113 -14.01 -3.15 -6.76
CA GLN A 113 -15.33 -3.05 -7.41
C GLN A 113 -15.88 -1.62 -7.61
N PRO A 114 -15.80 -0.68 -6.64
CA PRO A 114 -16.23 0.70 -6.88
C PRO A 114 -15.46 1.38 -8.02
N LEU A 115 -14.13 1.23 -8.04
CA LEU A 115 -13.25 1.78 -9.08
C LEU A 115 -13.49 1.08 -10.44
N VAL A 116 -13.67 -0.24 -10.44
CA VAL A 116 -13.95 -1.01 -11.67
C VAL A 116 -15.19 -0.48 -12.38
N LYS A 117 -16.24 -0.13 -11.63
CA LYS A 117 -17.49 0.41 -12.18
C LYS A 117 -17.31 1.77 -12.86
N GLU A 118 -16.33 2.58 -12.45
CA GLU A 118 -16.05 3.88 -13.06
C GLU A 118 -15.52 3.77 -14.50
N PHE A 119 -15.03 2.59 -14.89
CA PHE A 119 -14.44 2.36 -16.20
C PHE A 119 -15.30 1.48 -17.12
N TYR A 120 -16.56 1.22 -16.77
CA TYR A 120 -17.50 0.58 -17.68
C TYR A 120 -17.66 1.39 -18.98
N GLY A 121 -17.55 0.71 -20.12
CA GLY A 121 -17.53 1.32 -21.44
C GLY A 121 -16.15 1.72 -21.96
N LYS A 122 -15.09 1.56 -21.15
CA LYS A 122 -13.69 1.71 -21.58
C LYS A 122 -13.02 0.35 -21.78
N LYS A 123 -11.88 0.32 -22.46
CA LYS A 123 -11.01 -0.86 -22.52
C LYS A 123 -10.20 -0.97 -21.23
N PHE A 124 -10.58 -1.91 -20.36
CA PHE A 124 -9.87 -2.17 -19.11
C PHE A 124 -9.73 -3.67 -18.80
N TYR A 125 -8.79 -3.97 -17.91
CA TYR A 125 -8.43 -5.29 -17.42
C TYR A 125 -8.35 -5.26 -15.89
N VAL A 126 -8.88 -6.27 -15.21
CA VAL A 126 -8.85 -6.37 -13.74
C VAL A 126 -8.18 -7.69 -13.37
N PHE A 127 -7.27 -7.65 -12.40
CA PHE A 127 -6.53 -8.81 -11.90
C PHE A 127 -6.76 -8.95 -10.41
N GLU A 128 -6.95 -10.17 -9.93
CA GLU A 128 -7.14 -10.46 -8.52
C GLU A 128 -6.59 -11.83 -8.15
N LYS A 129 -5.76 -11.82 -7.10
CA LYS A 129 -5.10 -13.00 -6.56
C LYS A 129 -6.04 -13.84 -5.70
N SER A 130 -6.87 -13.19 -4.89
CA SER A 130 -7.82 -13.89 -4.03
C SER A 130 -8.92 -14.54 -4.87
N THR A 131 -9.01 -15.87 -4.81
CA THR A 131 -10.09 -16.62 -5.46
C THR A 131 -11.48 -16.21 -4.96
N GLU A 132 -11.59 -15.80 -3.69
CA GLU A 132 -12.83 -15.33 -3.08
C GLU A 132 -13.27 -13.98 -3.66
N LEU A 133 -12.32 -13.06 -3.88
CA LEU A 133 -12.61 -11.71 -4.37
C LEU A 133 -12.55 -11.59 -5.90
N ARG A 134 -12.09 -12.62 -6.62
CA ARG A 134 -11.81 -12.55 -8.06
C ARG A 134 -13.04 -12.21 -8.90
N GLY A 135 -14.17 -12.87 -8.68
CA GLY A 135 -15.36 -12.69 -9.54
C GLY A 135 -15.01 -12.90 -11.02
N ASN A 136 -15.24 -11.87 -11.84
CA ASN A 136 -14.92 -11.88 -13.29
C ASN A 136 -13.51 -11.32 -13.61
N ALA A 137 -12.71 -10.95 -12.60
CA ALA A 137 -11.33 -10.54 -12.81
C ALA A 137 -10.45 -11.72 -13.23
N MET A 138 -9.34 -11.42 -13.88
CA MET A 138 -8.29 -12.38 -14.25
C MET A 138 -7.43 -12.75 -13.02
N SER A 139 -6.67 -13.84 -13.11
CA SER A 139 -5.61 -14.15 -12.16
C SER A 139 -4.45 -13.17 -12.31
N GLU A 140 -3.74 -12.95 -11.21
CA GLU A 140 -2.46 -12.25 -11.18
C GLU A 140 -1.42 -12.85 -12.15
N SER A 141 -1.54 -14.14 -12.50
CA SER A 141 -0.64 -14.79 -13.46
C SER A 141 -0.76 -14.23 -14.88
N GLU A 142 -1.88 -13.57 -15.19
CA GLU A 142 -2.15 -12.96 -16.50
C GLU A 142 -1.64 -11.50 -16.58
N GLU A 143 -1.11 -10.93 -15.48
CA GLU A 143 -0.57 -9.58 -15.42
C GLU A 143 0.58 -9.38 -16.43
N GLU A 144 1.49 -10.35 -16.55
CA GLU A 144 2.64 -10.32 -17.47
C GLU A 144 2.25 -10.11 -18.94
N LEU A 145 1.06 -10.55 -19.34
CA LEU A 145 0.59 -10.49 -20.71
C LEU A 145 -0.04 -9.13 -21.06
N LEU A 146 -0.66 -8.48 -20.08
CA LEU A 146 -1.57 -7.35 -20.33
C LEU A 146 -1.11 -6.05 -19.70
N VAL A 147 -0.35 -6.09 -18.60
CA VAL A 147 0.20 -4.90 -17.97
C VAL A 147 1.09 -4.09 -18.94
N PRO A 148 1.98 -4.69 -19.75
CA PRO A 148 2.80 -3.94 -20.71
C PRO A 148 2.01 -3.15 -21.76
N GLU A 149 0.77 -3.57 -22.04
CA GLU A 149 -0.12 -2.97 -23.04
C GLU A 149 -1.01 -1.85 -22.46
N CYS A 150 -1.04 -1.71 -21.13
CA CYS A 150 -1.84 -0.73 -20.42
C CYS A 150 -1.14 0.63 -20.33
N LYS A 151 -1.92 1.71 -20.51
CA LYS A 151 -1.43 3.10 -20.41
C LYS A 151 -1.66 3.72 -19.04
N THR A 152 -2.59 3.17 -18.26
CA THR A 152 -2.86 3.60 -16.88
C THR A 152 -3.07 2.37 -16.01
N LEU A 153 -2.41 2.35 -14.85
CA LEU A 153 -2.50 1.26 -13.89
C LEU A 153 -3.00 1.80 -12.55
N PHE A 154 -4.04 1.18 -12.03
CA PHE A 154 -4.45 1.34 -10.64
C PHE A 154 -3.96 0.13 -9.87
N ILE A 155 -3.04 0.35 -8.94
CA ILE A 155 -2.32 -0.71 -8.24
C ILE A 155 -2.71 -0.66 -6.76
N THR A 156 -3.32 -1.72 -6.24
CA THR A 156 -3.63 -1.79 -4.81
C THR A 156 -2.37 -1.67 -3.95
N GLY A 157 -2.45 -0.91 -2.85
CA GLY A 157 -1.37 -0.80 -1.86
C GLY A 157 -0.95 -2.13 -1.22
N VAL A 158 -1.76 -3.18 -1.35
CA VAL A 158 -1.42 -4.55 -0.92
C VAL A 158 -0.18 -5.09 -1.63
N THR A 159 0.09 -4.64 -2.86
CA THR A 159 1.26 -5.06 -3.65
C THR A 159 2.60 -4.76 -2.97
N LEU A 160 2.63 -3.78 -2.05
CA LEU A 160 3.81 -3.48 -1.22
C LEU A 160 4.14 -4.61 -0.22
N LEU A 161 3.16 -5.43 0.16
CA LEU A 161 3.28 -6.44 1.20
C LEU A 161 3.58 -7.84 0.67
N ASN A 162 3.16 -8.14 -0.56
CA ASN A 162 3.21 -9.49 -1.15
C ASN A 162 4.24 -9.62 -2.29
N PHE A 163 5.16 -8.65 -2.40
CA PHE A 163 6.32 -8.66 -3.31
C PHE A 163 5.98 -8.57 -4.81
N THR A 164 4.79 -8.10 -5.17
CA THR A 164 4.41 -7.97 -6.59
C THR A 164 4.66 -6.59 -7.17
N ILE A 165 4.72 -5.53 -6.34
CA ILE A 165 4.85 -4.15 -6.81
C ILE A 165 6.08 -3.94 -7.69
N GLU A 166 7.22 -4.55 -7.35
CA GLU A 166 8.45 -4.41 -8.13
C GLU A 166 8.25 -4.87 -9.57
N ARG A 167 7.66 -6.06 -9.75
CA ARG A 167 7.46 -6.64 -11.08
C ARG A 167 6.41 -5.86 -11.87
N ILE A 168 5.30 -5.50 -11.23
CA ILE A 168 4.24 -4.71 -11.87
C ILE A 168 4.79 -3.39 -12.40
N VAL A 169 5.58 -2.68 -11.60
CA VAL A 169 6.19 -1.41 -12.00
C VAL A 169 7.25 -1.62 -13.09
N GLU A 170 8.04 -2.70 -13.02
CA GLU A 170 9.07 -3.03 -14.03
C GLU A 170 8.47 -3.24 -15.42
N ILE A 171 7.34 -3.95 -15.51
CA ILE A 171 6.71 -4.29 -16.80
C ILE A 171 5.70 -3.24 -17.28
N SER A 172 5.37 -2.26 -16.43
CA SER A 172 4.43 -1.20 -16.77
C SER A 172 5.08 -0.16 -17.68
N ASN A 173 4.38 0.17 -18.78
CA ASN A 173 4.72 1.27 -19.68
C ASN A 173 3.85 2.52 -19.45
N GLY A 174 2.96 2.47 -18.45
CA GLY A 174 1.91 3.47 -18.24
C GLY A 174 2.10 4.33 -16.99
N THR A 175 1.09 5.13 -16.69
CA THR A 175 1.00 5.88 -15.43
C THR A 175 0.59 4.93 -14.31
N ASN A 176 1.47 4.75 -13.31
CA ASN A 176 1.27 3.89 -12.15
C ASN A 176 0.67 4.69 -10.98
N ILE A 177 -0.55 4.33 -10.59
CA ILE A 177 -1.30 4.96 -9.50
C ILE A 177 -1.44 3.94 -8.37
N LEU A 178 -0.71 4.14 -7.28
CA LEU A 178 -0.85 3.28 -6.10
C LEU A 178 -2.05 3.75 -5.27
N ILE A 179 -3.01 2.87 -5.00
CA ILE A 179 -4.29 3.21 -4.40
C ILE A 179 -4.62 2.38 -3.15
N GLY A 180 -5.27 3.01 -2.18
CA GLY A 180 -5.91 2.36 -1.04
C GLY A 180 -5.26 2.69 0.30
N PRO A 181 -5.85 2.22 1.42
CA PRO A 181 -5.42 2.61 2.77
C PRO A 181 -3.97 2.19 3.11
N SER A 182 -3.48 1.08 2.55
CA SER A 182 -2.09 0.65 2.73
C SER A 182 -1.07 1.59 2.08
N ALA A 183 -1.51 2.47 1.18
CA ALA A 183 -0.67 3.50 0.55
C ALA A 183 -0.75 4.86 1.29
N GLY A 184 -1.07 4.85 2.59
CA GLY A 184 -1.26 6.04 3.42
C GLY A 184 0.03 6.74 3.84
N PHE A 185 1.04 6.74 2.99
CA PHE A 185 2.35 7.33 3.24
C PHE A 185 2.57 8.63 2.46
N ILE A 186 3.60 9.38 2.83
CA ILE A 186 4.00 10.63 2.14
C ILE A 186 4.37 10.31 0.68
N PRO A 187 3.70 10.89 -0.34
CA PRO A 187 3.93 10.54 -1.76
C PRO A 187 5.39 10.70 -2.22
N GLU A 188 6.12 11.66 -1.66
CA GLU A 188 7.52 11.93 -1.98
C GLU A 188 8.44 10.72 -1.67
N LEU A 189 8.02 9.81 -0.78
CA LEU A 189 8.79 8.60 -0.46
C LEU A 189 8.87 7.61 -1.63
N VAL A 190 7.93 7.65 -2.58
CA VAL A 190 7.96 6.78 -3.78
C VAL A 190 8.48 7.48 -5.02
N LYS A 191 8.96 8.73 -4.90
CA LYS A 191 9.56 9.46 -6.00
C LYS A 191 10.69 8.63 -6.63
N ASP A 192 10.69 8.56 -7.97
CA ASP A 192 11.67 7.80 -8.77
C ASP A 192 11.65 6.27 -8.52
N LEU A 193 10.59 5.73 -7.91
CA LEU A 193 10.37 4.28 -7.75
C LEU A 193 9.37 3.71 -8.77
N GLY A 194 9.10 4.45 -9.85
CA GLY A 194 8.15 4.06 -10.89
C GLY A 194 6.68 4.14 -10.47
N ILE A 195 6.37 4.80 -9.34
CA ILE A 195 5.00 5.14 -8.93
C ILE A 195 4.81 6.63 -9.21
N ASN A 196 3.78 6.99 -9.99
CA ASN A 196 3.53 8.36 -10.41
C ASN A 196 2.58 9.10 -9.47
N TYR A 197 1.56 8.40 -8.97
CA TYR A 197 0.53 8.96 -8.09
C TYR A 197 0.23 8.02 -6.93
N VAL A 198 -0.13 8.62 -5.79
CA VAL A 198 -0.62 7.90 -4.61
C VAL A 198 -2.01 8.43 -4.27
N GLN A 199 -3.00 7.54 -4.25
CA GLN A 199 -4.36 7.85 -3.84
C GLN A 199 -4.70 7.07 -2.57
N SER A 200 -4.73 7.76 -1.44
CA SER A 200 -4.99 7.13 -0.15
C SER A 200 -5.88 7.99 0.75
N MET A 201 -5.95 7.63 2.03
CA MET A 201 -6.80 8.26 3.03
C MET A 201 -5.95 9.06 4.04
N LYS A 202 -6.49 10.20 4.47
CA LYS A 202 -5.99 10.93 5.65
C LYS A 202 -6.98 10.71 6.79
N PHE A 203 -6.48 10.22 7.92
CA PHE A 203 -7.29 10.02 9.11
C PHE A 203 -7.35 11.33 9.91
N HIS A 204 -8.55 11.74 10.29
CA HIS A 204 -8.79 12.99 11.02
C HIS A 204 -9.11 12.76 12.50
N ASP A 205 -9.58 11.56 12.84
CA ASP A 205 -9.93 11.14 14.19
C ASP A 205 -9.37 9.72 14.37
N VAL A 206 -8.62 9.49 15.43
CA VAL A 206 -8.01 8.17 15.74
C VAL A 206 -8.96 7.33 16.58
N GLU A 207 -9.92 7.96 17.26
CA GLU A 207 -10.86 7.31 18.19
C GLU A 207 -12.18 6.91 17.49
N LYS A 208 -12.38 7.30 16.22
CA LYS A 208 -13.56 6.98 15.41
C LYS A 208 -13.17 6.27 14.11
#